data_AF-M3ATA9-F1
#
_entry.id   AF-M3ATA9-F1
#
_cell.length_a   1.000
_cell.length_b   1.000
_cell.length_c   1.000
_cell.angle_alpha   90.00
_cell.angle_beta   90.00
_cell.angle_gamma   90.00
#
_symmetry.space_group_name_H-M   'P 1'
#
loop_
_entity.id
_entity.type
_entity.pdbx_description
1 polymer ?
#
loop_
_entity_poly.entity_id
_entity_poly.type
_entity_poly.pdbx_seq_one_letter_code
_entity_poly.pdbx_strand_id
1 'polypeptide(L)'
;MLTAAAHYAKLHGDNAHRIDMLQLRGMAIQEVNRALQDHRSSGRATSDRMIAAVGKMATYELLFGQRDTFHTHMTGLQRMVSLRGGLQALGLNGLLERILLWIDANAADITGGPLYFPPAAFSSSTGHPRADRRLFLLGLQGQSQ
;
A
#
# COMPACT_ATOMS: atom_id res chain seq x y z
N MET A 1 -1.23 -0.72 -14.12
CA MET A 1 -0.79 -1.73 -15.09
C MET A 1 -0.97 -3.14 -14.54
N LEU A 2 -0.46 -3.47 -13.35
CA LEU A 2 -0.62 -4.78 -12.72
C LEU A 2 -2.09 -5.24 -12.56
N THR A 3 -2.95 -4.34 -12.11
CA THR A 3 -4.40 -4.57 -11.94
C THR A 3 -5.15 -4.77 -13.26
N ALA A 4 -4.66 -4.18 -14.36
CA ALA A 4 -5.27 -4.31 -15.69
C ALA A 4 -4.82 -5.60 -16.40
N ALA A 5 -3.57 -6.03 -16.23
CA ALA A 5 -3.08 -7.29 -16.79
C ALA A 5 -3.72 -8.51 -16.12
N ALA A 6 -3.86 -8.47 -14.78
CA ALA A 6 -4.59 -9.49 -14.03
C ALA A 6 -6.06 -9.62 -14.47
N HIS A 7 -6.65 -8.52 -14.97
CA HIS A 7 -8.01 -8.49 -15.51
C HIS A 7 -8.12 -9.15 -16.89
N TYR A 8 -7.12 -8.96 -17.77
CA TYR A 8 -7.10 -9.53 -19.12
C TYR A 8 -6.92 -11.06 -19.11
N ALA A 9 -6.11 -11.58 -18.19
CA ALA A 9 -5.89 -13.02 -18.02
C ALA A 9 -7.12 -13.77 -17.47
N LYS A 10 -8.02 -13.09 -16.74
CA LYS A 10 -9.26 -13.68 -16.21
C LYS A 10 -10.36 -13.83 -17.26
N LEU A 11 -10.30 -13.06 -18.34
CA LEU A 11 -11.27 -13.09 -19.44
C LEU A 11 -10.96 -14.15 -20.53
N HIS A 12 -9.74 -14.70 -20.56
CA HIS A 12 -9.30 -15.67 -21.58
C HIS A 12 -8.75 -16.93 -20.92
N GLY A 13 -9.61 -17.94 -20.77
CA GLY A 13 -9.39 -19.13 -19.96
C GLY A 13 -8.17 -20.00 -20.31
N ASP A 14 -7.65 -20.58 -19.23
CA ASP A 14 -6.99 -21.89 -19.05
C ASP A 14 -5.64 -22.27 -19.67
N ASN A 15 -4.96 -21.44 -20.47
CA ASN A 15 -3.58 -21.78 -20.90
C ASN A 15 -2.51 -20.68 -20.70
N ALA A 16 -2.86 -19.51 -20.19
CA ALA A 16 -1.91 -18.42 -19.93
C ALA A 16 -1.34 -18.40 -18.49
N HIS A 17 -1.82 -19.31 -17.63
CA HIS A 17 -1.85 -19.10 -16.18
C HIS A 17 -0.52 -19.28 -15.43
N ARG A 18 0.53 -19.81 -16.06
CA ARG A 18 1.81 -20.06 -15.38
C ARG A 18 2.89 -19.00 -15.66
N ILE A 19 2.71 -18.16 -16.67
CA ILE A 19 3.74 -17.23 -17.12
C ILE A 19 3.61 -15.84 -16.46
N ASP A 20 2.44 -15.48 -15.95
CA ASP A 20 2.17 -14.07 -15.61
C ASP A 20 2.66 -13.65 -14.21
N MET A 21 2.49 -14.45 -13.15
CA MET A 21 2.80 -13.99 -11.79
C MET A 21 4.31 -13.83 -11.52
N LEU A 22 5.14 -14.71 -12.08
CA LEU A 22 6.60 -14.64 -11.98
C LEU A 22 7.16 -13.48 -12.82
N GLN A 23 6.63 -13.26 -14.03
CA GLN A 23 6.98 -12.09 -14.83
C GLN A 23 6.52 -10.79 -14.18
N LEU A 24 5.32 -10.76 -13.59
CA LEU A 24 4.82 -9.60 -12.85
C LEU A 24 5.68 -9.28 -11.63
N ARG A 25 6.09 -10.30 -10.86
CA ARG A 25 7.05 -10.10 -9.75
C ARG A 25 8.38 -9.58 -10.27
N GLY A 26 8.88 -10.12 -11.38
CA GLY A 26 10.09 -9.64 -12.05
C GLY A 26 9.99 -8.16 -12.45
N MET A 27 8.88 -7.75 -13.06
CA MET A 27 8.64 -6.36 -13.48
C MET A 27 8.49 -5.42 -12.28
N ALA A 28 7.83 -5.85 -11.20
CA ALA A 28 7.71 -5.06 -9.97
C ALA A 28 9.08 -4.87 -9.32
N ILE A 29 9.90 -5.91 -9.24
CA ILE A 29 11.27 -5.86 -8.72
C ILE A 29 12.15 -4.98 -9.63
N GLN A 30 12.02 -5.10 -10.95
CA GLN A 30 12.75 -4.27 -11.91
C GLN A 30 12.39 -2.79 -11.78
N GLU A 31 11.12 -2.43 -11.61
CA GLU A 31 10.72 -1.03 -11.42
C GLU A 31 11.15 -0.48 -10.05
N VAL A 32 11.14 -1.31 -8.99
CA VAL A 32 11.74 -0.93 -7.71
C VAL A 32 13.25 -0.70 -7.88
N ASN A 33 13.97 -1.61 -8.53
CA ASN A 33 15.41 -1.48 -8.75
C ASN A 33 15.75 -0.27 -9.62
N ARG A 34 14.93 0.02 -10.65
CA ARG A 34 15.09 1.20 -11.50
C ARG A 34 14.81 2.49 -10.73
N ALA A 35 13.80 2.49 -9.85
CA ALA A 35 13.52 3.61 -8.95
C ALA A 35 14.64 3.82 -7.92
N LEU A 36 15.31 2.75 -7.49
CA LEU A 36 16.46 2.82 -6.58
C LEU A 36 17.74 3.29 -7.27
N GLN A 37 18.03 2.85 -8.50
CA GLN A 37 19.25 3.22 -9.25
C GLN A 37 19.33 4.72 -9.58
N ASP A 38 18.19 5.38 -9.58
CA ASP A 38 18.06 6.73 -10.09
C ASP A 38 18.26 7.74 -8.92
N HIS A 39 19.51 7.83 -8.45
CA HIS A 39 19.93 8.48 -7.19
C HIS A 39 19.91 10.03 -7.17
N ARG A 40 19.30 10.70 -8.16
CA ARG A 40 19.39 12.18 -8.27
C ARG A 40 18.35 13.01 -7.50
N SER A 41 17.41 12.38 -6.80
CA SER A 41 16.38 13.13 -6.06
C SER A 41 16.03 12.47 -4.73
N SER A 42 16.38 13.15 -3.64
CA SER A 42 15.98 12.84 -2.27
C SER A 42 14.46 12.58 -2.09
N GLY A 43 13.62 13.02 -3.03
CA GLY A 43 12.17 12.79 -3.06
C GLY A 43 11.69 11.47 -3.65
N ARG A 44 12.57 10.60 -4.17
CA ARG A 44 12.18 9.35 -4.85
C ARG A 44 11.82 8.23 -3.86
N ALA A 45 12.64 8.09 -2.81
CA ALA A 45 12.40 7.16 -1.70
C ALA A 45 11.12 7.47 -0.94
N THR A 46 10.67 8.73 -0.91
CA THR A 46 9.41 9.17 -0.27
C THR A 46 8.34 9.57 -1.29
N SER A 47 8.48 9.17 -2.56
CA SER A 47 7.49 9.49 -3.59
C SER A 47 6.13 8.86 -3.27
N ASP A 48 5.05 9.47 -3.75
CA ASP A 48 3.69 8.95 -3.55
C ASP A 48 3.56 7.49 -4.02
N ARG A 49 4.24 7.15 -5.13
CA ARG A 49 4.29 5.77 -5.65
C ARG A 49 4.98 4.82 -4.67
N MET A 50 6.10 5.23 -4.08
CA MET A 50 6.83 4.40 -3.12
C MET A 50 6.05 4.25 -1.82
N ILE A 51 5.46 5.33 -1.29
CA ILE A 51 4.61 5.32 -0.10
C ILE A 51 3.40 4.41 -0.33
N ALA A 52 2.72 4.51 -1.48
CA ALA A 52 1.62 3.64 -1.83
C ALA A 52 2.05 2.16 -1.93
N ALA A 53 3.21 1.88 -2.53
CA ALA A 53 3.74 0.53 -2.63
C ALA A 53 4.03 -0.08 -1.26
N VAL A 54 4.69 0.66 -0.36
CA VAL A 54 4.95 0.21 1.01
C VAL A 54 3.65 -0.01 1.79
N GLY A 55 2.68 0.89 1.67
CA GLY A 55 1.34 0.70 2.27
C GLY A 55 0.65 -0.57 1.78
N LYS A 56 0.76 -0.89 0.48
CA LYS A 56 0.22 -2.14 -0.09
C LYS A 56 0.97 -3.37 0.39
N MET A 57 2.29 -3.33 0.48
CA MET A 57 3.08 -4.45 1.05
C MET A 57 2.71 -4.69 2.51
N ALA A 58 2.56 -3.63 3.31
CA ALA A 58 2.05 -3.76 4.69
C ALA A 58 0.69 -4.46 4.71
N THR A 59 -0.26 -4.05 3.88
CA THR A 59 -1.59 -4.69 3.82
C THR A 59 -1.51 -6.17 3.43
N TYR A 60 -0.60 -6.53 2.52
CA TYR A 60 -0.38 -7.94 2.15
C TYR A 60 0.14 -8.76 3.33
N GLU A 61 1.18 -8.28 4.02
CA GLU A 61 1.77 -8.97 5.17
C GLU A 61 0.77 -9.11 6.33
N LEU A 62 -0.08 -8.11 6.56
CA LEU A 62 -1.11 -8.17 7.60
C LEU A 62 -2.12 -9.29 7.37
N LEU A 63 -2.43 -9.62 6.11
CA LEU A 63 -3.53 -10.50 5.75
C LEU A 63 -3.08 -11.91 5.37
N PHE A 64 -1.91 -12.03 4.77
CA PHE A 64 -1.40 -13.28 4.21
C PHE A 64 0.01 -13.64 4.69
N GLY A 65 0.72 -12.70 5.30
CA GLY A 65 2.14 -12.83 5.61
C GLY A 65 2.42 -12.80 7.11
N GLN A 66 3.55 -12.21 7.47
CA GLN A 66 4.04 -12.18 8.85
C GLN A 66 3.75 -10.83 9.50
N ARG A 67 3.20 -10.89 10.72
CA ARG A 67 2.86 -9.68 11.49
C ARG A 67 4.08 -8.80 11.76
N ASP A 68 5.23 -9.38 12.04
CA ASP A 68 6.46 -8.61 12.30
C ASP A 68 6.93 -7.83 11.06
N THR A 69 6.77 -8.42 9.88
CA THR A 69 7.06 -7.75 8.59
C THR A 69 6.06 -6.63 8.33
N PHE A 70 4.77 -6.84 8.66
CA PHE A 70 3.77 -5.77 8.63
C PHE A 70 4.16 -4.58 9.52
N HIS A 71 4.52 -4.83 10.79
CA HIS A 71 4.98 -3.80 11.71
C HIS A 71 6.19 -3.03 11.17
N THR A 72 7.13 -3.75 10.54
CA THR A 72 8.31 -3.16 9.90
C THR A 72 7.92 -2.22 8.76
N HIS A 73 7.02 -2.64 7.87
CA HIS A 73 6.54 -1.80 6.78
C HIS A 73 5.78 -0.57 7.27
N MET A 74 4.91 -0.71 8.26
CA MET A 74 4.16 0.42 8.82
C MET A 74 5.06 1.44 9.52
N THR A 75 6.07 0.96 10.27
CA THR A 75 7.07 1.84 10.90
C THR A 75 7.87 2.60 9.83
N GLY A 76 8.29 1.92 8.76
CA GLY A 76 8.95 2.55 7.62
C GLY A 76 8.04 3.59 6.95
N LEU A 77 6.78 3.26 6.75
CA LEU A 77 5.77 4.13 6.13
C LEU A 77 5.56 5.42 6.93
N GLN A 78 5.46 5.31 8.26
CA GLN A 78 5.35 6.45 9.16
C GLN A 78 6.56 7.40 9.01
N ARG A 79 7.77 6.85 8.90
CA ARG A 79 8.99 7.64 8.66
C ARG A 79 8.98 8.30 7.28
N MET A 80 8.55 7.60 6.24
CA MET A 80 8.45 8.15 4.88
C MET A 80 7.48 9.33 4.82
N VAL A 81 6.30 9.20 5.45
CA VAL A 81 5.30 10.27 5.53
C VAL A 81 5.86 11.47 6.31
N SER A 82 6.56 11.23 7.41
CA SER A 82 7.19 12.30 8.20
C SER A 82 8.24 13.07 7.37
N LEU A 83 9.10 12.35 6.65
CA LEU A 83 10.09 12.95 5.74
C LEU A 83 9.46 13.72 4.57
N ARG A 84 8.22 13.36 4.20
CA ARG A 84 7.46 14.06 3.16
C ARG A 84 6.79 15.35 3.66
N GLY A 85 6.79 15.60 4.96
CA GLY A 85 6.13 16.74 5.59
C GLY A 85 4.75 16.43 6.17
N GLY A 86 4.40 15.15 6.33
CA GLY A 86 3.13 14.71 6.92
C GLY A 86 2.11 14.20 5.90
N LEU A 87 0.95 13.77 6.39
CA LEU A 87 -0.12 13.16 5.59
C LEU A 87 -0.70 14.13 4.54
N GLN A 88 -0.85 15.40 4.90
CA GLN A 88 -1.40 16.43 4.01
C GLN A 88 -0.43 16.82 2.86
N ALA A 89 0.86 16.48 3.00
CA ALA A 89 1.88 16.72 1.96
C ALA A 89 1.94 15.59 0.91
N LEU A 90 1.11 14.55 1.07
CA LEU A 90 1.00 13.45 0.11
C LEU A 90 0.20 13.89 -1.12
N GLY A 91 0.60 13.40 -2.29
CA GLY A 91 -0.05 13.77 -3.54
C GLY A 91 -1.36 13.04 -3.82
N LEU A 92 -1.72 13.00 -5.11
CA LEU A 92 -2.97 12.40 -5.61
C LEU A 92 -4.24 13.08 -5.04
N ASN A 93 -4.20 14.40 -4.84
CA ASN A 93 -5.32 15.21 -4.33
C ASN A 93 -5.90 14.66 -3.01
N GLY A 94 -5.04 14.25 -2.08
CA GLY A 94 -5.44 13.69 -0.78
C GLY A 94 -5.92 12.24 -0.83
N LEU A 95 -5.94 11.59 -1.99
CA LEU A 95 -6.30 10.17 -2.09
C LEU A 95 -5.32 9.29 -1.32
N LEU A 96 -4.02 9.56 -1.42
CA LEU A 96 -3.00 8.74 -0.76
C LEU A 96 -3.12 8.82 0.77
N GLU A 97 -3.35 10.02 1.30
CA GLU A 97 -3.69 10.23 2.71
C GLU A 97 -4.87 9.34 3.14
N ARG A 98 -5.99 9.40 2.42
CA ARG A 98 -7.19 8.61 2.74
C ARG A 98 -6.93 7.12 2.71
N ILE A 99 -6.12 6.63 1.77
CA ILE A 99 -5.72 5.23 1.69
C ILE A 99 -4.89 4.83 2.92
N LEU A 100 -3.91 5.64 3.32
CA LEU A 100 -3.08 5.32 4.48
C LEU A 100 -3.89 5.30 5.78
N LEU A 101 -4.76 6.28 5.98
CA LEU A 101 -5.66 6.34 7.14
C LEU A 101 -6.63 5.16 7.18
N TRP A 102 -7.12 4.71 6.02
CA TRP A 102 -7.95 3.53 5.92
C TRP A 102 -7.17 2.25 6.24
N ILE A 103 -5.93 2.09 5.76
CA ILE A 103 -5.06 0.97 6.13
C ILE A 103 -4.80 0.96 7.63
N ASP A 104 -4.45 2.11 8.20
CA ASP A 104 -4.12 2.26 9.62
C ASP A 104 -5.29 1.91 10.54
N ALA A 105 -6.49 2.43 10.24
CA ALA A 105 -7.70 2.15 11.00
C ALA A 105 -8.05 0.64 11.00
N ASN A 106 -7.98 -0.01 9.84
CA ASN A 106 -8.27 -1.44 9.74
C ASN A 106 -7.18 -2.31 10.36
N ALA A 107 -5.91 -1.89 10.27
CA ALA A 107 -4.82 -2.60 10.93
C ALA A 107 -4.95 -2.56 12.44
N ALA A 108 -5.26 -1.40 13.03
CA ALA A 108 -5.51 -1.28 14.45
C ALA A 108 -6.65 -2.19 14.92
N ASP A 109 -7.77 -2.23 14.17
CA ASP A 109 -8.90 -3.12 14.46
C ASP A 109 -8.52 -4.62 14.36
N ILE A 110 -7.80 -5.03 13.31
CA ILE A 110 -7.41 -6.43 13.08
C ILE A 110 -6.38 -6.91 14.11
N THR A 111 -5.44 -6.05 14.48
CA THR A 111 -4.34 -6.40 15.40
C THR A 111 -4.67 -6.15 16.86
N GLY A 112 -5.72 -5.37 17.17
CA GLY A 112 -5.98 -4.84 18.51
C GLY A 112 -4.90 -3.84 18.97
N GLY A 113 -4.10 -3.31 18.03
CA GLY A 113 -2.97 -2.43 18.28
C GLY A 113 -3.30 -0.93 18.16
N PRO A 114 -2.34 -0.05 18.49
CA PRO A 114 -2.49 1.38 18.30
C PRO A 114 -2.43 1.79 16.82
N LEU A 115 -2.92 3.00 16.53
CA LEU A 115 -2.74 3.65 15.23
C LEU A 115 -1.26 4.05 15.03
N TYR A 116 -0.75 3.86 13.82
CA TYR A 116 0.57 4.35 13.40
C TYR A 116 0.55 5.84 13.06
N PHE A 117 -0.61 6.36 12.66
CA PHE A 117 -0.79 7.79 12.37
C PHE A 117 -1.73 8.43 13.39
N PRO A 118 -1.44 8.46 14.71
CA PRO A 118 -2.37 9.00 15.68
C PRO A 118 -2.66 10.49 15.39
N PRO A 119 -3.92 10.96 15.48
CA PRO A 119 -4.29 12.34 15.13
C PRO A 119 -3.51 13.43 15.89
N ALA A 120 -3.05 13.11 17.10
CA ALA A 120 -2.23 14.01 17.92
C ALA A 120 -0.83 14.26 17.34
N ALA A 121 -0.28 13.33 16.55
CA ALA A 121 1.05 13.44 15.94
C ALA A 121 1.00 13.64 14.42
N PHE A 122 -0.07 13.15 13.77
CA PHE A 122 -0.27 13.23 12.32
C PHE A 122 -1.59 13.92 12.01
N SER A 123 -1.55 15.24 11.79
CA SER A 123 -2.70 15.98 11.32
C SER A 123 -3.14 15.48 9.94
N SER A 124 -4.44 15.28 9.78
CA SER A 124 -5.05 14.81 8.53
C SER A 124 -6.22 15.70 8.13
N SER A 125 -6.49 15.77 6.83
CA SER A 125 -7.59 16.53 6.24
C SER A 125 -8.96 15.87 6.48
N THR A 126 -8.97 14.53 6.64
CA THR A 126 -10.21 13.74 6.67
C THR A 126 -10.42 12.98 7.97
N GLY A 127 -9.40 12.83 8.81
CA GLY A 127 -9.42 11.90 9.96
C GLY A 127 -9.43 10.43 9.55
N HIS A 128 -9.28 9.54 10.53
CA HIS A 128 -9.40 8.10 10.32
C HIS A 128 -10.85 7.73 10.01
N PRO A 129 -11.09 6.93 8.95
CA PRO A 129 -12.40 6.34 8.76
C PRO A 129 -12.66 5.30 9.85
N ARG A 130 -13.94 4.96 10.05
CA ARG A 130 -14.29 3.77 10.84
C ARG A 130 -13.69 2.53 10.16
N ALA A 131 -13.07 1.66 10.95
CA ALA A 131 -12.60 0.36 10.44
C ALA A 131 -13.79 -0.42 9.85
N ASP A 132 -13.56 -1.02 8.69
CA ASP A 132 -14.51 -1.90 8.04
C ASP A 132 -13.74 -3.12 7.54
N ARG A 133 -13.60 -4.10 8.42
CA ARG A 133 -12.87 -5.33 8.15
C ARG A 133 -13.43 -6.09 6.93
N ARG A 134 -14.74 -5.98 6.66
CA ARG A 134 -15.35 -6.61 5.48
C ARG A 134 -14.88 -5.90 4.22
N LEU A 135 -14.97 -4.57 4.15
CA LEU A 135 -14.45 -3.81 3.01
C LEU A 135 -12.93 -3.84 2.91
N PHE A 136 -12.20 -4.07 4.00
CA PHE A 136 -10.76 -4.21 3.97
C PHE A 136 -10.32 -5.52 3.33
N LEU A 137 -11.01 -6.61 3.68
CA LEU A 137 -10.84 -7.92 3.05
C LEU A 137 -11.42 -7.93 1.62
N LEU A 138 -12.56 -7.28 1.39
CA LEU A 138 -13.19 -7.14 0.07
C LEU A 138 -12.47 -6.13 -0.84
N GLY A 139 -11.75 -5.15 -0.31
CA GLY A 139 -10.88 -4.26 -1.08
C GLY A 139 -9.73 -5.00 -1.75
N LEU A 140 -9.54 -6.28 -1.38
CA LEU A 140 -8.69 -7.26 -2.06
C LEU A 140 -9.51 -8.25 -2.91
N GLN A 141 -10.80 -8.43 -2.63
CA GLN A 141 -11.73 -9.31 -3.36
C GLN A 141 -12.75 -8.57 -4.25
N GLY A 142 -12.57 -7.27 -4.52
CA GLY A 142 -13.39 -6.45 -5.42
C GLY A 142 -13.20 -6.79 -6.90
N GLN A 143 -13.16 -8.09 -7.19
CA GLN A 143 -13.27 -8.74 -8.49
C GLN A 143 -14.24 -9.92 -8.37
N SER A 144 -15.48 -9.62 -7.99
CA SER A 144 -16.60 -10.54 -8.23
C SER A 144 -17.89 -9.75 -8.22
N GLN A 145 -18.11 -9.01 -9.31
CA GLN A 145 -19.29 -9.13 -10.17
C GLN A 145 -18.97 -8.48 -11.51
#